data_AF-A0A497K6N2-F1
#
_entry.id   AF-A0A497K6N2-F1
#
_cell.length_a   1.000
_cell.length_b   1.000
_cell.length_c   1.000
_cell.angle_alpha   90.00
_cell.angle_beta   90.00
_cell.angle_gamma   90.00
#
_symmetry.space_group_name_H-M   'P 1'
#
loop_
_entity.id
_entity.type
_entity.pdbx_description
1 polymer ?
#
loop_
_entity_poly.entity_id
_entity_poly.type
_entity_poly.pdbx_seq_one_letter_code
_entity_poly.pdbx_strand_id
1 'polypeptide(L)'
;MLTGSSQPHTIKYVIRAKFEIEGVVEKPDVIGAVFGQTEGLFGPDLDLRELQKSGRIGRIEIELQSKKDKTTGKILIPTRLDRVSTAIIAASLETINRVGPCAAKVTLEKIEDVREAKRRLIIDRAKEILRKWTIETLPSTEEVYREVAETLKWAKVEKYGPEELSAGPEVDSAKEIIVVEGRADVINLLKCGIQNVIAVEGAKIPETIIKLCKEKEATAFLDGDRG
;
A
#
# COMPACT_ATOMS: atom_id res chain seq x y z
N MET A 1 8.77 -25.56 -23.73
CA MET A 1 7.34 -25.21 -23.75
C MET A 1 7.00 -24.54 -22.43
N LEU A 2 6.91 -23.22 -22.41
CA LEU A 2 6.38 -22.46 -21.28
C LEU A 2 5.14 -21.73 -21.80
N THR A 3 4.05 -21.98 -21.10
CA THR A 3 2.68 -21.56 -21.36
C THR A 3 2.58 -20.04 -21.46
N GLY A 4 2.09 -19.56 -22.59
CA GLY A 4 1.72 -18.16 -22.79
C GLY A 4 0.64 -17.76 -21.80
N SER A 5 1.00 -16.85 -20.91
CA SER A 5 0.13 -16.21 -19.93
C SER A 5 -1.05 -15.53 -20.61
N SER A 6 -2.27 -15.95 -20.26
CA SER A 6 -3.48 -15.20 -20.59
C SER A 6 -3.41 -13.84 -19.88
N GLN A 7 -3.09 -12.78 -20.62
CA GLN A 7 -3.22 -11.43 -20.08
C GLN A 7 -4.66 -11.24 -19.58
N PRO A 8 -4.89 -10.77 -18.34
CA PRO A 8 -6.22 -10.41 -17.89
C PRO A 8 -6.65 -9.17 -18.68
N HIS A 9 -7.38 -9.39 -19.78
CA HIS A 9 -7.95 -8.32 -20.58
C HIS A 9 -8.88 -7.50 -19.70
N THR A 10 -8.46 -6.27 -19.36
CA THR A 10 -9.14 -5.45 -18.35
C THR A 10 -10.45 -4.92 -18.92
N ILE A 11 -11.56 -5.38 -18.34
CA ILE A 11 -12.92 -4.89 -18.59
C ILE A 11 -12.96 -3.38 -18.28
N LYS A 12 -13.61 -2.58 -19.12
CA LYS A 12 -13.80 -1.13 -18.92
C LYS A 12 -15.20 -0.81 -18.41
N TYR A 13 -16.22 -1.44 -18.99
CA TYR A 13 -17.61 -1.26 -18.60
C TYR A 13 -18.31 -2.60 -18.42
N VAL A 14 -19.35 -2.64 -17.60
CA VAL A 14 -20.29 -3.76 -17.52
C VAL A 14 -21.69 -3.23 -17.80
N ILE A 15 -22.29 -3.70 -18.89
CA ILE A 15 -23.69 -3.41 -19.21
C ILE A 15 -24.55 -4.35 -18.37
N ARG A 16 -25.49 -3.80 -17.60
CA ARG A 16 -26.49 -4.56 -16.85
C ARG A 16 -27.87 -4.25 -17.40
N ALA A 17 -28.53 -5.25 -17.95
CA ALA A 17 -29.92 -5.15 -18.38
C ALA A 17 -30.79 -6.14 -17.61
N LYS A 18 -32.04 -5.78 -17.36
CA LYS A 18 -33.07 -6.67 -16.83
C LYS A 18 -33.95 -7.13 -17.98
N PHE A 19 -34.52 -8.32 -17.85
CA PHE A 19 -35.52 -8.79 -18.79
C PHE A 19 -36.70 -9.46 -18.09
N GLU A 20 -37.85 -9.34 -18.72
CA GLU A 20 -39.11 -9.99 -18.35
C GLU A 20 -39.67 -10.70 -19.57
N ILE A 21 -40.02 -11.97 -19.43
CA ILE A 21 -40.47 -12.84 -20.53
C ILE A 21 -41.79 -13.50 -20.11
N GLU A 22 -42.77 -13.46 -21.02
CA GLU A 22 -44.08 -14.12 -20.85
C GLU A 22 -44.00 -15.56 -21.34
N GLY A 23 -43.45 -16.40 -20.48
CA GLY A 23 -43.32 -17.85 -20.67
C GLY A 23 -42.09 -18.40 -19.95
N VAL A 24 -41.89 -19.71 -20.05
CA VAL A 24 -40.73 -20.41 -19.50
C VAL A 24 -39.66 -20.56 -20.59
N VAL A 25 -38.48 -19.97 -20.35
CA VAL A 25 -37.32 -20.07 -21.25
C VAL A 25 -36.08 -20.51 -20.49
N GLU A 26 -35.10 -21.03 -21.21
CA GLU A 26 -33.79 -21.40 -20.66
C GLU A 26 -32.71 -20.38 -21.01
N LYS A 27 -31.53 -20.50 -20.37
CA LYS A 27 -30.39 -19.62 -20.63
C LYS A 27 -29.98 -19.59 -22.11
N PRO A 28 -29.91 -20.73 -22.83
CA PRO A 28 -29.55 -20.73 -24.25
C PRO A 28 -30.51 -19.91 -25.12
N ASP A 29 -31.80 -19.89 -24.80
CA ASP A 29 -32.81 -19.12 -25.56
C ASP A 29 -32.55 -17.62 -25.45
N VAL A 30 -32.26 -17.14 -24.23
CA VAL A 30 -31.95 -15.72 -23.98
C VAL A 30 -30.63 -15.34 -24.68
N ILE A 31 -29.61 -16.20 -24.62
CA ILE A 31 -28.35 -15.99 -25.36
C ILE A 31 -28.62 -15.90 -26.87
N GLY A 32 -29.41 -16.85 -27.39
CA GLY A 32 -29.79 -16.90 -28.81
C GLY A 32 -30.53 -15.65 -29.26
N ALA A 33 -31.44 -15.12 -28.43
CA ALA A 33 -32.14 -13.88 -28.70
C ALA A 33 -31.20 -12.67 -28.69
N VAL A 34 -30.28 -12.59 -27.72
CA VAL A 34 -29.29 -11.50 -27.62
C VAL A 34 -28.43 -11.44 -28.88
N PHE A 35 -27.86 -12.56 -29.33
CA PHE A 35 -27.06 -12.55 -30.56
C PHE A 35 -27.94 -12.37 -31.80
N GLY A 36 -29.01 -13.14 -31.93
CA GLY A 36 -29.80 -13.18 -33.17
C GLY A 36 -30.55 -11.88 -33.49
N GLN A 37 -31.03 -11.14 -32.47
CA GLN A 37 -31.75 -9.88 -32.70
C GLN A 37 -30.84 -8.65 -32.71
N THR A 38 -29.57 -8.78 -32.33
CA THR A 38 -28.60 -7.69 -32.43
C THR A 38 -27.62 -7.84 -33.60
N GLU A 39 -27.55 -9.04 -34.20
CA GLU A 39 -26.75 -9.34 -35.39
C GLU A 39 -27.26 -8.55 -36.61
N GLY A 40 -26.32 -8.05 -37.42
CA GLY A 40 -26.62 -7.35 -38.67
C GLY A 40 -27.21 -5.93 -38.54
N LEU A 41 -27.50 -5.45 -37.33
CA LEU A 41 -27.93 -4.07 -37.09
C LEU A 41 -26.83 -3.05 -37.38
N PHE A 42 -25.58 -3.44 -37.17
CA PHE A 42 -24.40 -2.59 -37.31
C PHE A 42 -23.26 -3.36 -37.99
N GLY A 43 -22.19 -2.65 -38.34
CA GLY A 43 -20.97 -3.27 -38.89
C GLY A 43 -20.27 -4.20 -37.89
N PRO A 44 -19.25 -4.96 -38.33
CA PRO A 44 -18.57 -5.99 -37.53
C PRO A 44 -17.92 -5.44 -36.24
N ASP A 45 -17.63 -4.14 -36.19
CA ASP A 45 -17.11 -3.45 -35.02
C ASP A 45 -18.11 -3.28 -33.87
N LEU A 46 -19.40 -3.54 -34.12
CA LEU A 46 -20.50 -3.45 -33.17
C LEU A 46 -21.34 -4.74 -33.14
N ASP A 47 -20.93 -5.77 -33.87
CA ASP A 47 -21.58 -7.07 -33.83
C ASP A 47 -21.16 -7.83 -32.56
N LEU A 48 -22.11 -8.27 -31.73
CA LEU A 48 -21.81 -8.93 -30.47
C LEU A 48 -20.99 -10.22 -30.65
N ARG A 49 -21.21 -10.98 -31.72
CA ARG A 49 -20.54 -12.25 -31.97
C ARG A 49 -19.08 -12.02 -32.35
N GLU A 50 -18.82 -11.07 -33.24
CA GLU A 50 -17.47 -10.67 -33.65
C GLU A 50 -16.71 -9.98 -32.51
N LEU A 51 -17.40 -9.15 -31.73
CA LEU A 51 -16.85 -8.54 -30.53
C LEU A 51 -16.46 -9.58 -29.48
N GLN A 52 -17.22 -10.67 -29.34
CA GLN A 52 -16.89 -11.74 -28.40
C GLN A 52 -15.72 -12.58 -28.89
N LYS A 53 -15.66 -12.91 -30.19
CA LYS A 53 -14.54 -13.62 -30.82
C LYS A 53 -13.23 -12.85 -30.72
N SER A 54 -13.27 -11.53 -30.96
CA SER A 54 -12.12 -10.63 -30.80
C SER A 54 -11.80 -10.33 -29.32
N GLY A 55 -12.63 -10.81 -28.39
CA GLY A 55 -12.52 -10.58 -26.94
C GLY A 55 -12.79 -9.14 -26.52
N ARG A 56 -13.27 -8.27 -27.40
CA ARG A 56 -13.65 -6.88 -27.06
C ARG A 56 -14.83 -6.84 -26.10
N ILE A 57 -15.71 -7.83 -26.15
CA ILE A 57 -16.64 -8.17 -25.06
C ILE A 57 -16.28 -9.52 -24.45
N GLY A 58 -16.58 -9.69 -23.17
CA GLY A 58 -16.39 -10.95 -22.47
C GLY A 58 -17.58 -11.90 -22.62
N ARG A 59 -17.67 -12.88 -21.74
CA ARG A 59 -18.80 -13.82 -21.71
C ARG A 59 -20.05 -13.09 -21.26
N ILE A 60 -21.14 -13.28 -22.00
CA ILE A 60 -22.46 -12.78 -21.62
C ILE A 60 -22.98 -13.69 -20.52
N GLU A 61 -23.21 -13.11 -19.35
CA GLU A 61 -23.73 -13.84 -18.18
C GLU A 61 -25.23 -13.62 -18.06
N ILE A 62 -25.96 -14.70 -17.84
CA ILE A 62 -27.41 -14.69 -17.70
C ILE A 62 -27.81 -15.31 -16.37
N GLU A 63 -28.47 -14.50 -15.56
CA GLU A 63 -29.19 -14.91 -14.36
C GLU A 63 -30.67 -14.90 -14.69
N LEU A 64 -31.36 -16.02 -14.47
CA LEU A 64 -32.80 -16.10 -14.72
C LEU A 64 -33.49 -16.89 -13.62
N GLN A 65 -34.74 -16.54 -13.39
CA GLN A 65 -35.65 -17.22 -12.49
C GLN A 65 -37.01 -17.32 -13.15
N SER A 66 -37.56 -18.53 -13.20
CA SER A 66 -38.88 -18.81 -13.77
C SER A 66 -39.87 -19.07 -12.64
N LYS A 67 -40.98 -18.34 -12.60
CA LYS A 67 -42.09 -18.52 -11.64
C LYS A 67 -43.41 -18.22 -12.33
N LYS A 68 -44.41 -19.12 -12.15
CA LYS A 68 -45.79 -18.93 -12.63
C LYS A 68 -45.86 -18.47 -14.10
N ASP A 69 -45.19 -19.22 -14.98
CA ASP A 69 -45.19 -18.98 -16.43
C ASP A 69 -44.63 -17.61 -16.86
N LYS A 70 -43.80 -17.01 -16.02
CA LYS A 70 -42.99 -15.84 -16.33
C LYS A 70 -41.54 -16.09 -15.98
N THR A 71 -40.63 -15.66 -16.84
CA THR A 71 -39.20 -15.68 -16.57
C THR A 71 -38.68 -14.26 -16.46
N THR A 72 -38.02 -13.97 -15.34
CA THR A 72 -37.35 -12.68 -15.12
C THR A 72 -35.87 -12.91 -14.88
N GLY A 73 -35.04 -11.97 -15.29
CA GLY A 73 -33.61 -12.14 -15.13
C GLY A 73 -32.79 -10.90 -15.42
N LYS A 74 -31.47 -11.12 -15.46
CA LYS A 74 -30.45 -10.11 -15.75
C LYS A 74 -29.49 -10.62 -16.81
N ILE A 75 -29.09 -9.71 -17.68
CA ILE A 75 -28.02 -9.88 -18.67
C ILE A 75 -26.86 -9.00 -18.22
N LEU A 76 -25.67 -9.59 -18.08
CA LEU A 76 -24.44 -8.88 -17.80
C LEU A 76 -23.47 -9.05 -18.96
N ILE A 77 -23.05 -7.94 -19.56
CA ILE A 77 -22.07 -7.92 -20.65
C ILE A 77 -20.85 -7.10 -20.24
N PRO A 78 -19.74 -7.77 -19.87
CA PRO A 78 -18.47 -7.09 -19.66
C PRO A 78 -17.86 -6.67 -21.00
N THR A 79 -17.41 -5.42 -21.11
CA THR A 79 -16.89 -4.86 -22.36
C THR A 79 -15.62 -4.03 -22.18
N ARG A 80 -14.74 -4.06 -23.18
CA ARG A 80 -13.51 -3.26 -23.30
C ARG A 80 -13.65 -2.10 -24.29
N LEU A 81 -14.86 -1.92 -24.83
CA LEU A 81 -15.19 -0.88 -25.78
C LEU A 81 -15.10 0.52 -25.15
N ASP A 82 -15.11 1.54 -26.00
CA ASP A 82 -15.28 2.93 -25.61
C ASP A 82 -16.73 3.23 -25.21
N ARG A 83 -16.99 4.44 -24.70
CA ARG A 83 -18.31 4.81 -24.17
C ARG A 83 -19.40 4.80 -25.24
N VAL A 84 -19.07 5.24 -26.45
CA VAL A 84 -20.05 5.37 -27.54
C VAL A 84 -20.49 3.98 -27.99
N SER A 85 -19.53 3.12 -28.34
CA SER A 85 -19.83 1.75 -28.74
C SER A 85 -20.57 0.98 -27.63
N THR A 86 -20.16 1.15 -26.37
CA THR A 86 -20.85 0.52 -25.22
C THR A 86 -22.30 0.96 -25.10
N ALA A 87 -22.59 2.25 -25.30
CA ALA A 87 -23.96 2.78 -25.26
C ALA A 87 -24.81 2.26 -26.41
N ILE A 88 -24.25 2.14 -27.62
CA ILE A 88 -24.94 1.57 -28.78
C ILE A 88 -25.32 0.10 -28.52
N ILE A 89 -24.38 -0.69 -28.01
CA ILE A 89 -24.65 -2.08 -27.62
C ILE A 89 -25.72 -2.16 -26.51
N ALA A 90 -25.65 -1.28 -25.51
CA ALA A 90 -26.66 -1.26 -24.46
C ALA A 90 -28.06 -0.95 -25.01
N ALA A 91 -28.17 0.00 -25.94
CA ALA A 91 -29.42 0.34 -26.60
C ALA A 91 -29.94 -0.78 -27.50
N SER A 92 -29.05 -1.52 -28.20
CA SER A 92 -29.47 -2.66 -29.03
C SER A 92 -30.00 -3.83 -28.20
N LEU A 93 -29.58 -3.97 -26.94
CA LEU A 93 -30.20 -4.95 -26.04
C LEU A 93 -31.66 -4.61 -25.71
N GLU A 94 -32.00 -3.33 -25.58
CA GLU A 94 -33.38 -2.91 -25.28
C GLU A 94 -34.34 -3.13 -26.45
N THR A 95 -33.84 -3.30 -27.68
CA THR A 95 -34.69 -3.60 -28.84
C THR A 95 -35.13 -5.07 -28.89
N ILE A 96 -34.56 -5.93 -28.05
CA ILE A 96 -34.93 -7.34 -27.96
C ILE A 96 -36.35 -7.44 -27.41
N ASN A 97 -37.28 -7.90 -28.25
CA ASN A 97 -38.70 -7.97 -27.93
C ASN A 97 -39.26 -9.41 -27.91
N ARG A 98 -38.42 -10.41 -28.21
CA ARG A 98 -38.80 -11.81 -28.26
C ARG A 98 -37.67 -12.72 -27.79
N VAL A 99 -37.98 -13.79 -27.08
CA VAL A 99 -37.01 -14.84 -26.70
C VAL A 99 -37.65 -16.20 -26.99
N GLY A 100 -37.06 -16.95 -27.92
CA GLY A 100 -37.72 -18.15 -28.46
C GLY A 100 -39.11 -17.78 -29.04
N PRO A 101 -40.20 -18.48 -28.64
CA PRO A 101 -41.56 -18.12 -29.03
C PRO A 101 -42.20 -17.02 -28.16
N CYS A 102 -41.59 -16.64 -27.03
CA CYS A 102 -42.20 -15.79 -26.00
C CYS A 102 -41.92 -14.30 -26.23
N ALA A 103 -42.89 -13.44 -25.92
CA ALA A 103 -42.69 -12.01 -25.86
C ALA A 103 -41.76 -11.65 -24.70
N ALA A 104 -40.86 -10.69 -24.94
CA ALA A 104 -39.86 -10.25 -23.99
C ALA A 104 -39.80 -8.73 -23.92
N LYS A 105 -39.45 -8.22 -22.73
CA LYS A 105 -39.09 -6.82 -22.52
C LYS A 105 -37.73 -6.77 -21.86
N VAL A 106 -36.77 -6.15 -22.54
CA VAL A 106 -35.44 -5.87 -21.98
C VAL A 106 -35.36 -4.40 -21.61
N THR A 107 -34.75 -4.08 -20.47
CA THR A 107 -34.59 -2.71 -19.98
C THR A 107 -33.19 -2.54 -19.41
N LEU A 108 -32.48 -1.51 -19.85
CA LEU A 108 -31.16 -1.17 -19.34
C LEU A 108 -31.29 -0.75 -17.86
N GLU A 109 -30.59 -1.45 -16.97
CA GLU A 109 -30.54 -1.07 -15.55
C GLU A 109 -29.47 0.02 -15.35
N LYS A 110 -28.24 -0.26 -15.80
CA LYS A 110 -27.11 0.67 -15.75
C LYS A 110 -25.91 0.17 -16.54
N ILE A 111 -24.98 1.07 -16.82
CA ILE A 111 -23.64 0.76 -17.34
C ILE A 111 -22.63 1.13 -16.26
N GLU A 112 -21.92 0.15 -15.72
CA GLU A 112 -20.93 0.36 -14.65
C GLU A 112 -19.52 0.57 -15.22
N ASP A 113 -18.85 1.67 -14.89
CA ASP A 113 -17.40 1.81 -15.13
C ASP A 113 -16.62 1.14 -13.99
N VAL A 114 -16.06 -0.04 -14.28
CA VAL A 114 -15.30 -0.81 -13.30
C VAL A 114 -14.04 -0.08 -12.82
N ARG A 115 -13.53 0.90 -13.58
CA ARG A 115 -12.39 1.72 -13.15
C ARG A 115 -12.81 2.73 -12.09
N GLU A 116 -14.04 3.24 -12.14
CA GLU A 116 -14.55 4.15 -11.11
C GLU A 116 -14.65 3.43 -9.76
N ALA A 117 -15.22 2.22 -9.74
CA ALA A 117 -15.29 1.39 -8.54
C ALA A 117 -13.90 1.11 -7.96
N LYS A 118 -12.93 0.72 -8.81
CA LYS A 118 -11.53 0.52 -8.40
C LYS A 118 -10.89 1.80 -7.86
N ARG A 119 -11.08 2.94 -8.52
CA ARG A 119 -10.56 4.24 -8.05
C ARG A 119 -11.09 4.58 -6.67
N ARG A 120 -12.39 4.38 -6.43
CA ARG A 120 -13.01 4.63 -5.12
C ARG A 120 -12.37 3.76 -4.03
N LEU A 121 -12.19 2.47 -4.29
CA LEU A 121 -11.52 1.55 -3.37
C LEU A 121 -10.06 1.94 -3.10
N ILE A 122 -9.33 2.39 -4.12
CA ILE A 122 -7.95 2.91 -3.97
C ILE A 122 -7.95 4.17 -3.09
N ILE A 123 -8.86 5.11 -3.32
CA ILE A 123 -8.98 6.34 -2.53
C ILE A 123 -9.28 6.02 -1.06
N ASP A 124 -10.24 5.13 -0.80
CA ASP A 124 -10.62 4.75 0.56
C ASP A 124 -9.47 4.03 1.28
N ARG A 125 -8.76 3.15 0.57
CA ARG A 125 -7.56 2.49 1.10
C ARG A 125 -6.43 3.48 1.38
N ALA A 126 -6.21 4.45 0.49
CA ALA A 126 -5.20 5.49 0.70
C ALA A 126 -5.51 6.34 1.95
N LYS A 127 -6.79 6.70 2.17
CA LYS A 127 -7.22 7.40 3.39
C LYS A 127 -6.95 6.58 4.65
N GLU A 128 -7.21 5.28 4.61
CA GLU A 128 -6.93 4.38 5.74
C GLU A 128 -5.44 4.28 6.04
N ILE A 129 -4.61 4.12 5.01
CA ILE A 129 -3.14 4.08 5.14
C ILE A 129 -2.65 5.36 5.78
N LEU A 130 -3.09 6.52 5.30
CA LEU A 130 -2.71 7.81 5.88
C LEU A 130 -3.12 7.93 7.35
N ARG A 131 -4.34 7.51 7.71
CA ARG A 131 -4.77 7.52 9.11
C ARG A 131 -3.86 6.68 10.01
N LYS A 132 -3.54 5.45 9.58
CA LYS A 132 -2.66 4.55 10.35
C LYS A 132 -1.25 5.11 10.44
N TRP A 133 -0.71 5.62 9.33
CA TRP A 133 0.61 6.21 9.29
C TRP A 133 0.71 7.43 10.20
N THR A 134 -0.28 8.33 10.19
CA THR A 134 -0.33 9.48 11.11
C THR A 134 -0.36 9.06 12.58
N ILE A 135 -1.13 8.02 12.93
CA ILE A 135 -1.19 7.47 14.30
C ILE A 135 0.16 6.86 14.69
N GLU A 136 0.85 6.18 13.78
CA GLU A 136 2.17 5.58 14.03
C GLU A 136 3.31 6.62 14.05
N THR A 137 3.17 7.77 13.39
CA THR A 137 4.19 8.85 13.40
C THR A 137 4.05 9.86 14.51
N LEU A 138 2.89 9.94 15.16
CA LEU A 138 2.74 10.75 16.38
C LEU A 138 3.26 9.90 17.53
N PRO A 139 4.42 10.24 18.14
CA PRO A 139 4.88 9.49 19.29
C PRO A 139 3.78 9.57 20.35
N SER A 140 3.40 8.40 20.89
CA SER A 140 2.47 8.37 22.02
C SER A 140 3.04 9.21 23.17
N THR A 141 2.20 9.81 24.01
CA THR A 141 2.69 10.57 25.18
C THR A 141 3.66 9.74 26.02
N GLU A 142 3.45 8.42 26.11
CA GLU A 142 4.39 7.46 26.73
C GLU A 142 5.73 7.33 26.00
N GLU A 143 5.76 7.32 24.66
CA GLU A 143 7.01 7.26 23.88
C GLU A 143 7.78 8.58 23.98
N VAL A 144 7.11 9.73 23.92
CA VAL A 144 7.73 11.03 24.18
C VAL A 144 8.31 11.05 25.59
N TYR A 145 7.56 10.59 26.59
CA TYR A 145 8.05 10.49 27.96
C TYR A 145 9.25 9.55 28.08
N ARG A 146 9.23 8.41 27.38
CA ARG A 146 10.31 7.42 27.40
C ARG A 146 11.57 7.97 26.73
N GLU A 147 11.45 8.59 25.57
CA GLU A 147 12.57 9.16 24.81
C GLU A 147 13.20 10.35 25.56
N VAL A 148 12.37 11.20 26.18
CA VAL A 148 12.84 12.27 27.09
C VAL A 148 13.46 11.70 28.37
N ALA A 149 12.88 10.65 28.97
CA ALA A 149 13.43 9.99 30.16
C ALA A 149 14.73 9.22 29.88
N GLU A 150 14.90 8.65 28.68
CA GLU A 150 16.15 8.04 28.23
C GLU A 150 17.22 9.11 27.99
N THR A 151 16.85 10.29 27.51
CA THR A 151 17.76 11.44 27.44
C THR A 151 18.23 11.88 28.84
N LEU A 152 17.40 11.74 29.88
CA LEU A 152 17.76 12.01 31.27
C LEU A 152 18.69 10.95 31.90
N LYS A 153 18.89 9.78 31.26
CA LYS A 153 19.91 8.79 31.64
C LYS A 153 21.30 9.17 31.11
N TRP A 154 21.70 10.44 31.18
CA TRP A 154 23.10 10.77 30.98
C TRP A 154 23.93 9.97 31.99
N ALA A 155 24.85 9.15 31.47
CA ALA A 155 25.95 8.60 32.22
C ALA A 155 26.57 9.74 33.04
N LYS A 156 26.46 9.68 34.36
CA LYS A 156 27.00 10.71 35.23
C LYS A 156 28.52 10.68 35.10
N VAL A 157 29.14 11.86 35.17
CA VAL A 157 30.59 11.94 35.37
C VAL A 157 30.92 11.21 36.68
N GLU A 158 31.78 10.21 36.58
CA GLU A 158 32.30 9.45 37.71
C GLU A 158 33.72 9.92 38.05
N LYS A 159 34.21 9.49 39.20
CA LYS A 159 35.58 9.73 39.65
C LYS A 159 36.39 8.45 39.48
N TYR A 160 37.51 8.53 38.77
CA TYR A 160 38.34 7.37 38.43
C TYR A 160 39.76 7.49 38.99
N GLY A 161 40.25 6.38 39.54
CA GLY A 161 41.59 6.26 40.09
C GLY A 161 41.81 6.99 41.43
N PRO A 162 43.01 6.83 42.03
CA PRO A 162 43.38 7.49 43.29
C PRO A 162 43.45 9.02 43.19
N GLU A 163 43.57 9.55 41.96
CA GLU A 163 43.64 10.99 41.66
C GLU A 163 42.24 11.60 41.45
N GLU A 164 41.17 10.81 41.58
CA GLU A 164 39.77 11.23 41.42
C GLU A 164 39.53 12.04 40.13
N LEU A 165 40.01 11.53 39.00
CA LEU A 165 39.84 12.19 37.70
C LEU A 165 38.40 12.07 37.23
N SER A 166 37.88 13.13 36.60
CA SER A 166 36.55 13.08 35.97
C SER A 166 36.55 12.11 34.79
N ALA A 167 35.66 11.12 34.80
CA ALA A 167 35.60 10.06 33.80
C ALA A 167 34.16 9.68 33.45
N GLY A 168 34.00 9.01 32.30
CA GLY A 168 32.81 8.26 31.97
C GLY A 168 32.79 6.87 32.62
N PRO A 169 31.62 6.25 32.76
CA PRO A 169 31.45 5.00 33.52
C PRO A 169 32.10 3.77 32.85
N GLU A 170 32.43 3.85 31.55
CA GLU A 170 32.99 2.71 30.80
C GLU A 170 34.52 2.72 30.71
N VAL A 171 35.20 3.67 31.35
CA VAL A 171 36.68 3.78 31.29
C VAL A 171 37.38 2.50 31.78
N ASP A 172 36.83 1.83 32.80
CA ASP A 172 37.44 0.62 33.36
C ASP A 172 37.26 -0.61 32.45
N SER A 173 36.09 -0.77 31.84
CA SER A 173 35.72 -1.94 31.05
C SER A 173 36.13 -1.84 29.57
N ALA A 174 36.31 -0.63 29.05
CA ALA A 174 36.64 -0.41 27.64
C ALA A 174 38.08 -0.84 27.30
N LYS A 175 38.30 -1.35 26.07
CA LYS A 175 39.64 -1.67 25.55
C LYS A 175 40.37 -0.45 24.99
N GLU A 176 39.60 0.54 24.57
CA GLU A 176 40.05 1.82 24.03
C GLU A 176 39.47 2.95 24.89
N ILE A 177 40.22 4.03 25.05
CA ILE A 177 39.81 5.20 25.85
C ILE A 177 40.10 6.50 25.12
N ILE A 178 39.31 7.52 25.42
CA ILE A 178 39.52 8.89 24.95
C ILE A 178 40.01 9.75 26.12
N VAL A 179 41.15 10.40 25.93
CA VAL A 179 41.77 11.28 26.92
C VAL A 179 41.52 12.73 26.51
N VAL A 180 40.93 13.52 27.41
CA VAL A 180 40.59 14.94 27.21
C VAL A 180 41.23 15.83 28.26
N GLU A 181 41.24 17.14 28.04
CA GLU A 181 41.87 18.09 28.96
C GLU A 181 41.09 18.25 30.26
N GLY A 182 39.78 18.49 30.14
CA GLY A 182 38.96 18.91 31.27
C GLY A 182 37.64 18.17 31.44
N ARG A 183 37.04 18.37 32.61
CA ARG A 183 35.70 17.85 32.96
C ARG A 183 34.62 18.29 31.99
N ALA A 184 34.72 19.49 31.42
CA ALA A 184 33.73 19.99 30.47
C ALA A 184 33.63 19.09 29.23
N ASP A 185 34.78 18.61 28.75
CA ASP A 185 34.87 17.72 27.59
C ASP A 185 34.30 16.34 27.89
N VAL A 186 34.57 15.81 29.09
CA VAL A 186 33.95 14.58 29.60
C VAL A 186 32.43 14.70 29.57
N ILE A 187 31.87 15.79 30.09
CA ILE A 187 30.41 16.04 30.09
C ILE A 187 29.87 16.12 28.66
N ASN A 188 30.57 16.81 27.76
CA ASN A 188 30.14 16.96 26.38
C ASN A 188 30.15 15.63 25.62
N LEU A 189 31.19 14.82 25.80
CA LEU A 189 31.30 13.50 25.18
C LEU A 189 30.25 12.52 25.74
N LEU A 190 29.97 12.56 27.05
CA LEU A 190 28.89 11.78 27.67
C LEU A 190 27.51 12.16 27.13
N LYS A 191 27.26 13.45 26.85
CA LYS A 191 26.02 13.89 26.18
C LYS A 191 25.89 13.36 24.75
N CYS A 192 27.01 13.07 24.09
CA CYS A 192 27.06 12.46 22.76
C CYS A 192 27.04 10.92 22.79
N GLY A 193 26.89 10.30 23.98
CA GLY A 193 26.84 8.85 24.14
C GLY A 193 28.21 8.16 24.21
N ILE A 194 29.31 8.93 24.30
CA ILE A 194 30.67 8.42 24.40
C ILE A 194 31.03 8.27 25.88
N GLN A 195 31.17 7.04 26.36
CA GLN A 195 31.25 6.72 27.80
C GLN A 195 32.64 6.29 28.29
N ASN A 196 33.58 6.04 27.38
CA ASN A 196 34.97 5.62 27.66
C ASN A 196 35.96 6.81 27.64
N VAL A 197 35.56 7.94 28.23
CA VAL A 197 36.32 9.19 28.25
C VAL A 197 36.88 9.49 29.64
N ILE A 198 38.12 10.01 29.74
CA ILE A 198 38.73 10.46 31.00
C ILE A 198 39.47 11.78 30.84
N ALA A 199 39.34 12.68 31.82
CA ALA A 199 40.04 13.97 31.85
C ALA A 199 41.38 13.90 32.57
N VAL A 200 42.37 14.65 32.08
CA VAL A 200 43.69 14.82 32.71
C VAL A 200 43.63 15.81 33.89
N GLU A 201 42.74 16.82 33.81
CA GLU A 201 42.46 17.81 34.86
C GLU A 201 43.71 18.55 35.41
N GLY A 202 44.63 18.96 34.53
CA GLY A 202 45.79 19.78 34.91
C GLY A 202 46.97 19.71 33.95
N ALA A 203 48.04 20.45 34.28
CA ALA A 203 49.23 20.56 33.41
C ALA A 203 50.22 19.37 33.54
N LYS A 204 50.12 18.57 34.61
CA LYS A 204 50.98 17.39 34.81
C LYS A 204 50.16 16.13 34.57
N ILE A 205 50.70 15.20 33.79
CA ILE A 205 50.03 13.93 33.49
C ILE A 205 49.93 13.07 34.77
N PRO A 206 48.70 12.72 35.22
CA PRO A 206 48.44 11.85 36.37
C PRO A 206 48.97 10.42 36.16
N GLU A 207 49.39 9.74 37.23
CA GLU A 207 49.85 8.33 37.14
C GLU A 207 48.73 7.38 36.66
N THR A 208 47.48 7.70 37.01
CA THR A 208 46.29 6.98 36.55
C THR A 208 46.21 6.98 35.02
N ILE A 209 46.46 8.12 34.37
CA ILE A 209 46.46 8.24 32.91
C ILE A 209 47.63 7.46 32.31
N ILE A 210 48.83 7.56 32.90
CA ILE A 210 50.02 6.84 32.43
C ILE A 210 49.77 5.32 32.43
N LYS A 211 49.13 4.81 33.49
CA LYS A 211 48.81 3.38 33.60
C LYS A 211 47.78 2.97 32.53
N LEU A 212 46.70 3.73 32.40
CA LEU A 212 45.66 3.43 31.40
C LEU A 212 46.20 3.41 29.98
N CYS A 213 47.06 4.37 29.60
CA CYS A 213 47.68 4.41 28.27
C CYS A 213 48.66 3.26 27.99
N LYS A 214 49.13 2.54 29.01
CA LYS A 214 49.95 1.32 28.84
C LYS A 214 49.10 0.07 28.68
N GLU A 215 47.89 0.06 29.24
CA GLU A 215 47.00 -1.10 29.30
C GLU A 215 45.94 -1.08 28.19
N LYS A 216 45.62 0.11 27.65
CA LYS A 216 44.52 0.36 26.71
C LYS A 216 44.97 1.18 25.51
N GLU A 217 44.24 1.07 24.41
CA GLU A 217 44.44 1.96 23.25
C GLU A 217 43.90 3.35 23.59
N ALA A 218 44.77 4.36 23.59
CA ALA A 218 44.42 5.71 24.03
C ALA A 218 44.43 6.71 22.86
N THR A 219 43.31 7.41 22.67
CA THR A 219 43.18 8.51 21.72
C THR A 219 43.14 9.84 22.47
N ALA A 220 44.07 10.74 22.19
CA ALA A 220 44.05 12.09 22.73
C ALA A 220 43.09 12.97 21.90
N PHE A 221 42.10 13.56 22.57
CA PHE A 221 41.13 14.49 21.98
C PHE A 221 41.24 15.83 22.71
N LEU A 222 42.13 16.68 22.21
CA LEU A 222 42.59 17.90 22.86
C LEU A 222 42.14 19.13 22.06
N ASP A 223 42.11 20.29 22.71
CA ASP A 223 41.75 21.53 22.05
C ASP A 223 42.83 21.93 21.03
N GLY A 224 42.41 22.50 19.90
CA GLY A 224 43.29 22.89 18.80
C GLY A 224 44.11 24.16 19.06
N ASP A 225 44.20 24.59 20.31
CA ASP A 225 44.85 25.84 20.70
C ASP A 225 46.36 25.62 20.88
N ARG A 226 47.15 26.66 20.60
CA ARG A 226 48.63 26.61 20.61
C ARG A 226 49.23 26.70 22.03
N GLY A 227 48.57 26.09 23.02
CA GLY A 227 48.99 26.05 24.42
C GLY A 227 50.27 25.25 24.65
#